data_AF-A0A9E2E4F3-F1
#
_entry.id   AF-A0A9E2E4F3-F1
#
_cell.length_a   1.000
_cell.length_b   1.000
_cell.length_c   1.000
_cell.angle_alpha   90.00
_cell.angle_beta   90.00
_cell.angle_gamma   90.00
#
_symmetry.space_group_name_H-M   'P 1'
#
loop_
_entity.id
_entity.type
_entity.pdbx_description
1 polymer ?
#
loop_
_entity_poly.entity_id
_entity_poly.type
_entity_poly.pdbx_seq_one_letter_code
_entity_poly.pdbx_strand_id
1 'polypeptide(L)' 'MVRNGHLPGRELQAGLGPVTVRIPKVRSRTGEPVTFRSALVPPYIRKTKSLEAALPWLYLKGVSSGEMDEALKV' A
#
# COMPACT_ATOMS: atom_id res chain seq x y z
N MET A 1 22.61 11.19 -2.37
CA MET A 1 21.52 10.64 -1.52
C MET A 1 22.01 9.41 -0.78
N VAL A 2 21.68 9.26 0.50
CA VAL A 2 21.99 8.06 1.31
C VAL A 2 20.72 7.49 1.93
N ARG A 3 20.68 6.15 2.09
CA ARG A 3 19.67 5.51 2.93
C ARG A 3 19.94 5.84 4.40
N ASN A 4 18.88 6.14 5.15
CA ASN A 4 18.90 6.52 6.56
C ASN A 4 17.81 5.76 7.33
N GLY A 5 17.85 4.43 7.24
CA GLY A 5 16.86 3.54 7.85
C GLY A 5 15.54 3.45 7.08
N HIS A 6 14.46 3.11 7.80
CA HIS A 6 13.12 2.94 7.25
C HIS A 6 12.08 3.69 8.08
N LEU A 7 10.95 4.02 7.46
CA LEU A 7 9.75 4.42 8.17
C LEU A 7 9.18 3.21 8.94
N PRO A 8 8.34 3.46 9.98
CA PRO A 8 7.59 2.39 10.62
C PRO A 8 6.89 1.51 9.57
N GLY A 9 6.97 0.20 9.78
CA GLY A 9 6.28 -0.75 8.93
C GLY A 9 4.77 -0.51 9.02
N ARG A 10 4.08 -0.70 7.90
CA ARG A 10 2.62 -0.70 7.86
C ARG A 10 2.12 -1.85 6.99
N GLU A 11 0.91 -2.30 7.27
CA GLU A 11 0.27 -3.36 6.50
C GLU A 11 -0.45 -2.80 5.28
N LEU A 12 -0.35 -3.53 4.19
CA LEU A 12 -1.10 -3.34 2.96
C LEU A 12 -1.91 -4.60 2.67
N GLN A 13 -3.19 -4.45 2.37
CA GLN A 13 -4.01 -5.55 1.90
C GLN A 13 -3.64 -5.88 0.44
N ALA A 14 -3.08 -7.06 0.23
CA ALA A 14 -2.84 -7.64 -1.08
C ALA A 14 -3.82 -8.81 -1.31
N GLY A 15 -3.89 -9.33 -2.54
CA GLY A 15 -4.69 -10.53 -2.85
C GLY A 15 -4.22 -11.80 -2.13
N LEU A 16 -3.00 -11.79 -1.58
CA LEU A 16 -2.45 -12.87 -0.75
C LEU A 16 -2.71 -12.64 0.76
N GLY A 17 -3.47 -11.61 1.12
CA GLY A 17 -3.67 -11.18 2.51
C GLY A 17 -2.82 -9.96 2.90
N PRO A 18 -2.73 -9.65 4.21
CA PRO A 18 -2.00 -8.49 4.71
C PRO A 18 -0.48 -8.68 4.55
N VAL A 19 0.18 -7.69 3.94
CA VAL A 19 1.63 -7.66 3.71
C VAL A 19 2.24 -6.44 4.41
N THR A 20 3.20 -6.68 5.31
CA THR A 20 3.93 -5.61 5.99
C THR A 20 4.99 -5.01 5.06
N VAL A 21 4.92 -3.70 4.82
CA VAL A 21 5.89 -2.96 3.99
C VAL A 21 6.63 -1.94 4.84
N ARG A 22 7.95 -1.85 4.63
CA ARG A 22 8.82 -0.81 5.20
C ARG A 22 9.38 0.06 4.09
N ILE A 23 9.17 1.37 4.17
CA ILE A 23 9.60 2.33 3.16
C ILE A 23 10.96 2.90 3.56
N PRO A 24 11.97 2.95 2.68
CA PRO A 24 13.28 3.49 3.01
C PRO A 24 13.20 5.00 3.27
N LYS A 25 13.91 5.45 4.31
CA LYS A 25 14.16 6.86 4.56
C LYS A 25 15.46 7.25 3.88
N VAL A 26 15.52 8.46 3.35
CA VAL A 26 16.72 8.99 2.72
C VAL A 26 17.13 10.31 3.35
N ARG A 27 18.43 10.55 3.33
CA ARG A 27 19.05 11.79 3.77
C ARG A 27 19.98 12.29 2.66
N SER A 28 20.11 13.61 2.56
CA SER A 28 21.08 14.23 1.66
C SER A 28 22.49 14.17 2.23
N ARG A 29 23.50 14.03 1.35
CA ARG A 29 24.91 14.16 1.72
C ARG A 29 25.41 15.60 1.57
N THR A 30 24.80 16.37 0.67
CA THR A 30 25.25 17.69 0.22
C THR A 30 24.55 18.85 0.92
N GLY A 31 23.60 18.57 1.82
CA GLY A 31 22.86 19.58 2.59
C GLY A 31 21.53 20.01 1.95
N GLU A 32 21.33 19.78 0.65
CA GLU A 32 20.05 20.06 -0.02
C GLU A 32 18.95 19.09 0.44
N PRO A 33 17.70 19.55 0.66
CA PRO A 33 16.61 18.68 1.06
C PRO A 33 16.24 17.69 -0.06
N VAL A 34 16.19 16.40 0.28
CA VAL A 34 15.80 15.33 -0.64
C VAL A 34 14.68 14.50 -0.02
N THR A 35 13.61 14.24 -0.79
CA THR A 35 12.49 13.40 -0.37
C THR A 35 12.38 12.17 -1.27
N PHE A 36 12.32 10.99 -0.68
CA PHE A 36 11.98 9.76 -1.41
C PHE A 36 10.47 9.54 -1.36
N ARG A 37 9.87 9.32 -2.53
CA ARG A 37 8.49 8.84 -2.67
C ARG A 37 8.53 7.53 -3.43
N SER A 38 8.04 6.46 -2.80
CA SER A 38 7.93 5.16 -3.45
C SER A 38 6.85 5.21 -4.53
N ALA A 39 7.21 4.86 -5.76
CA ALA A 39 6.26 4.73 -6.86
C ALA A 39 5.40 3.45 -6.74
N LEU A 40 5.95 2.41 -6.10
CA LEU A 40 5.25 1.14 -5.86
C LEU A 40 4.24 1.25 -4.72
N VAL A 41 4.64 1.91 -3.64
CA VAL A 41 3.82 2.07 -2.43
C VAL A 41 3.78 3.56 -2.06
N PRO A 42 2.90 4.34 -2.71
CA PRO A 42 2.74 5.75 -2.40
C PRO A 42 2.34 5.95 -0.93
N PRO A 43 2.53 7.17 -0.39
CA PRO A 43 2.06 7.51 0.94
C PRO A 43 0.56 7.19 1.12
N TYR A 44 0.20 6.78 2.32
CA TYR A 44 -1.19 6.51 2.76
C TYR A 44 -1.98 5.39 2.07
N ILE A 45 -1.50 4.77 0.99
CA ILE A 45 -2.19 3.59 0.43
C ILE A 45 -2.28 2.46 1.46
N ARG A 46 -3.41 1.76 1.50
CA ARG A 46 -3.65 0.60 2.38
C ARG A 46 -4.04 -0.68 1.63
N LYS A 47 -4.39 -0.57 0.35
CA LYS A 47 -4.77 -1.68 -0.52
C LYS A 47 -3.94 -1.66 -1.79
N THR A 48 -3.72 -2.82 -2.39
CA THR A 48 -3.07 -2.91 -3.70
C THR A 48 -4.02 -2.47 -4.83
N LYS A 49 -3.46 -1.94 -5.92
CA LYS A 49 -4.23 -1.51 -7.10
C LYS A 49 -5.08 -2.65 -7.68
N SER A 50 -4.57 -3.88 -7.66
CA SER A 50 -5.29 -5.07 -8.11
C SER A 50 -6.53 -5.34 -7.26
N LEU A 51 -6.44 -5.15 -5.94
CA LEU A 51 -7.56 -5.35 -5.02
C LEU A 51 -8.63 -4.27 -5.20
N GLU A 52 -8.21 -3.01 -5.34
CA GLU A 52 -9.14 -1.91 -5.62
C GLU A 52 -9.87 -2.10 -6.95
N ALA A 53 -9.18 -2.60 -7.98
CA ALA A 53 -9.78 -2.91 -9.27
C ALA A 53 -10.83 -4.04 -9.19
N ALA A 54 -10.79 -4.91 -8.18
CA ALA A 54 -11.76 -5.99 -8.00
C ALA A 54 -13.08 -5.52 -7.36
N LEU A 55 -13.07 -4.41 -6.61
CA LEU A 55 -14.26 -3.93 -5.87
C LEU A 55 -15.48 -3.68 -6.76
N PRO A 56 -15.36 -2.97 -7.91
CA PRO A 56 -16.52 -2.75 -8.78
C PRO A 56 -17.06 -4.04 -9.39
N TRP A 57 -16.19 -5.01 -9.69
CA TRP A 57 -16.60 -6.30 -10.23
C TRP A 57 -17.41 -7.09 -9.20
N LEU A 58 -17.00 -7.11 -7.94
CA LEU A 58 -17.75 -7.75 -6.86
C LEU A 58 -19.13 -7.12 -6.68
N TYR A 59 -19.19 -5.78 -6.70
CA TYR A 59 -20.46 -5.07 -6.64
C TYR A 59 -21.39 -5.45 -7.80
N LEU A 60 -20.88 -5.49 -9.03
CA LEU A 60 -21.65 -5.91 -10.22
C LEU A 60 -22.09 -7.39 -10.17
N LYS A 61 -21.38 -8.23 -9.42
CA LYS A 61 -21.75 -9.64 -9.18
C LYS A 61 -22.79 -9.81 -8.08
N GLY A 62 -23.28 -8.72 -7.50
CA GLY A 62 -24.32 -8.74 -6.48
C GLY A 62 -23.80 -8.91 -5.05
N VAL A 63 -22.49 -8.76 -4.82
CA VAL A 63 -21.94 -8.74 -3.46
C VAL A 63 -22.34 -7.43 -2.79
N SER A 64 -23.02 -7.55 -1.66
CA SER A 64 -23.41 -6.40 -0.84
C SER A 64 -22.19 -5.65 -0.35
N SER A 65 -22.27 -4.32 -0.23
CA SER A 65 -21.22 -3.48 0.35
C SER A 65 -20.81 -3.92 1.77
N GLY A 66 -21.74 -4.50 2.54
CA GLY A 66 -21.46 -5.05 3.87
C GLY A 66 -20.71 -6.38 3.86
N GLU A 67 -20.74 -7.11 2.74
CA GLU A 67 -20.12 -8.42 2.57
C GLU A 67 -18.78 -8.33 1.82
N MET A 68 -18.40 -7.14 1.33
CA MET A 68 -17.17 -6.95 0.56
C MET A 68 -15.90 -7.30 1.33
N ASP A 69 -15.84 -7.04 2.64
CA ASP A 69 -14.66 -7.39 3.43
C ASP A 69 -14.48 -8.91 3.52
N GLU A 70 -15.61 -9.64 3.66
CA GLU A 70 -15.61 -11.10 3.70
C GLU A 70 -15.28 -11.71 2.33
N ALA A 71 -15.83 -11.13 1.26
CA ALA A 71 -15.56 -11.57 -0.12
C ALA A 71 -14.08 -11.35 -0.55
N LEU A 72 -13.33 -10.51 0.16
CA LEU A 72 -11.92 -10.22 -0.09
C LEU A 72 -10.96 -10.94 0.86
N LYS A 73 -11.48 -11.64 1.87
CA LYS A 73 -10.67 -12.55 2.68
C LYS A 73 -10.46 -13.83 1.89
N VAL A 74 -9.20 -14.26 1.83
CA VAL A 74 -8.78 -15.58 1.32
C VAL A 74 -8.52 -16.47 2.52
#